data_AF-A0A4S3JFP3-F1
#
_entry.id   AF-A0A4S3JFP3-F1
#
_cell.length_a   1.000
_cell.length_b   1.000
_cell.length_c   1.000
_cell.angle_alpha   90.00
_cell.angle_beta   90.00
_cell.angle_gamma   90.00
#
_symmetry.space_group_name_H-M   'P 1'
#
loop_
_entity.id
_entity.type
_entity.pdbx_description
1 polymer ?
#
loop_
_entity_poly.entity_id
_entity_poly.type
_entity_poly.pdbx_seq_one_letter_code
_entity_poly.pdbx_strand_id
1 'polypeptide(L)'
;MYEMSDGSTHIVDKLLQYFYTGDYTGLSEEDDSAHSHMSALQLHARLFALADKYDVKDLCALSAEKYSSRLEKDFNVVEFLESIPDVYHLTAPQVQTLRNLVLHFARKNLENALHHSLHSKIYDDITTCDTEYVAAAAIPGLLALASNNWAPDPKRAVGMAIQIGVGSMGGAAASNFYRSTDSPRYRLGHSLVLAFTALVLLTTVLYYVICKRLNARRDAMGASEHGYSEEELLSMGDKAPTFRYRV
;
A
#
# COMPACT_ATOMS: atom_id res chain seq x y z
N MET A 1 -16.53 -14.90 -24.53
CA MET A 1 -17.57 -15.37 -23.58
C MET A 1 -17.10 -14.90 -22.22
N TYR A 2 -17.72 -13.85 -21.68
CA TYR A 2 -17.29 -13.23 -20.42
C TYR A 2 -18.04 -13.94 -19.29
N GLU A 3 -17.35 -14.76 -18.50
CA GLU A 3 -17.91 -15.37 -17.29
C GLU A 3 -18.19 -14.28 -16.27
N MET A 4 -19.44 -14.23 -15.81
CA MET A 4 -19.84 -13.40 -14.68
C MET A 4 -19.34 -14.10 -13.42
N SER A 5 -18.44 -13.44 -12.66
CA SER A 5 -17.92 -14.01 -11.43
C SER A 5 -19.06 -14.21 -10.42
N ASP A 6 -18.97 -15.31 -9.67
CA ASP A 6 -19.97 -15.95 -8.80
C ASP A 6 -20.69 -15.04 -7.76
N GLY A 7 -20.28 -13.77 -7.61
CA GLY A 7 -20.93 -12.78 -6.73
C GLY A 7 -22.00 -11.91 -7.39
N SER A 8 -22.42 -12.24 -8.62
CA SER A 8 -23.22 -11.35 -9.48
C SER A 8 -24.70 -11.73 -9.65
N THR A 9 -25.14 -12.86 -9.07
CA THR A 9 -26.54 -13.30 -9.15
C THR A 9 -27.50 -12.28 -8.57
N HIS A 10 -27.18 -11.70 -7.41
CA HIS A 10 -28.03 -10.71 -6.74
C HIS A 10 -28.14 -9.40 -7.55
N ILE A 11 -27.06 -8.91 -8.16
CA ILE A 11 -27.09 -7.68 -8.96
C ILE A 11 -27.92 -7.86 -10.23
N VAL A 12 -27.81 -9.02 -10.87
CA VAL A 12 -28.58 -9.35 -12.07
C VAL A 12 -30.05 -9.52 -11.74
N ASP A 13 -30.38 -10.11 -10.59
CA ASP A 13 -31.76 -10.20 -10.13
C ASP A 13 -32.38 -8.80 -9.91
N LYS A 14 -31.62 -7.88 -9.30
CA LYS A 14 -32.03 -6.47 -9.17
C LYS A 14 -32.19 -5.76 -10.50
N LEU A 15 -31.33 -6.05 -11.49
CA LEU A 15 -31.48 -5.53 -12.84
C LEU A 15 -32.77 -6.05 -13.49
N LEU A 16 -33.06 -7.35 -13.38
CA LEU A 16 -34.27 -7.95 -13.91
C LEU A 16 -35.51 -7.36 -13.24
N GLN A 17 -35.48 -7.22 -11.91
CA GLN A 17 -36.54 -6.58 -11.15
C GLN A 17 -36.84 -5.19 -11.71
N TYR A 18 -35.83 -4.36 -11.95
CA TYR A 18 -36.03 -3.04 -12.57
C TYR A 18 -36.76 -3.11 -13.92
N PHE A 19 -36.44 -4.07 -14.78
CA PHE A 19 -37.15 -4.22 -16.05
C PHE A 19 -38.63 -4.60 -15.89
N TYR A 20 -39.00 -5.29 -14.81
CA TYR A 20 -40.39 -5.66 -14.53
C TYR A 20 -41.18 -4.59 -13.76
N THR A 21 -40.56 -3.93 -12.78
CA THR A 21 -41.25 -3.02 -11.84
C THR A 21 -40.90 -1.54 -12.02
N GLY A 22 -39.86 -1.22 -12.79
CA GLY A 22 -39.33 0.14 -12.93
C GLY A 22 -38.56 0.64 -11.70
N ASP A 23 -38.40 -0.19 -10.67
CA ASP A 23 -37.62 0.07 -9.45
C ASP A 23 -37.00 -1.26 -8.96
N TYR A 24 -35.90 -1.21 -8.22
CA TYR A 24 -35.13 -2.39 -7.75
C TYR A 24 -34.98 -2.46 -6.22
N THR A 25 -35.76 -1.65 -5.49
CA THR A 25 -35.70 -1.54 -4.02
C THR A 25 -36.44 -2.64 -3.26
N GLY A 26 -37.30 -3.43 -3.93
CA GLY A 26 -38.35 -4.23 -3.30
C GLY A 26 -38.02 -5.66 -2.85
N LEU A 27 -36.75 -6.07 -2.79
CA LEU A 27 -36.36 -7.31 -2.10
C LEU A 27 -35.36 -6.92 -1.02
N SER A 28 -35.79 -7.15 0.21
CA SER A 28 -35.19 -6.77 1.47
C SER A 28 -33.70 -7.09 1.54
N GLU A 29 -32.99 -6.27 2.30
CA GLU A 29 -31.64 -6.44 2.84
C GLU A 29 -31.55 -7.66 3.80
N GLU A 30 -32.43 -8.66 3.66
CA GLU A 30 -32.66 -9.77 4.61
C GLU A 30 -32.58 -11.18 3.99
N ASP A 31 -32.19 -11.36 2.72
CA ASP A 31 -31.85 -12.70 2.23
C ASP A 31 -30.43 -13.10 2.69
N ASP A 32 -30.40 -13.51 3.96
CA ASP A 32 -29.40 -14.32 4.66
C ASP A 32 -29.08 -15.61 3.88
N SER A 33 -28.35 -15.48 2.78
CA SER A 33 -27.80 -16.61 2.03
C SER A 33 -26.27 -16.55 2.02
N ALA A 34 -25.66 -16.60 3.21
CA ALA A 34 -24.33 -17.12 3.56
C ALA A 34 -23.06 -16.82 2.72
N HIS A 35 -23.12 -16.13 1.57
CA HIS A 35 -22.00 -15.87 0.67
C HIS A 35 -22.24 -14.61 -0.21
N SER A 36 -22.36 -13.41 0.38
CA SER A 36 -21.75 -12.17 -0.14
C SER A 36 -22.16 -10.97 0.72
N HIS A 37 -21.20 -10.44 1.49
CA HIS A 37 -21.35 -9.20 2.26
C HIS A 37 -21.29 -7.99 1.31
N MET A 38 -22.20 -7.89 0.32
CA MET A 38 -22.23 -6.72 -0.56
C MET A 38 -23.06 -5.62 0.09
N SER A 39 -22.42 -4.49 0.36
CA SER A 39 -23.09 -3.36 0.98
C SER A 39 -24.07 -2.66 0.03
N ALA A 40 -25.02 -1.89 0.58
CA ALA A 40 -26.04 -1.21 -0.22
C ALA A 40 -25.42 -0.19 -1.19
N LEU A 41 -24.36 0.53 -0.75
CA LEU A 41 -23.61 1.41 -1.65
C LEU A 41 -22.88 0.64 -2.77
N GLN A 42 -22.27 -0.50 -2.46
CA GLN A 42 -21.63 -1.34 -3.48
C GLN A 42 -22.66 -1.86 -4.49
N LEU A 43 -23.85 -2.25 -4.03
CA LEU A 43 -24.94 -2.66 -4.90
C LEU A 43 -25.29 -1.56 -5.90
N HIS A 44 -25.51 -0.34 -5.43
CA HIS A 44 -25.85 0.80 -6.29
C HIS A 44 -24.72 1.15 -7.27
N ALA A 45 -23.46 1.13 -6.83
CA ALA A 45 -22.31 1.39 -7.70
C ALA A 45 -22.13 0.32 -8.79
N ARG A 46 -22.30 -0.96 -8.45
CA ARG A 46 -22.21 -2.07 -9.40
C ARG A 46 -23.38 -2.10 -10.37
N LEU A 47 -24.59 -1.81 -9.88
CA LEU A 47 -25.78 -1.73 -10.72
C LEU A 47 -25.67 -0.56 -11.71
N PHE A 48 -25.09 0.57 -11.30
CA PHE A 48 -24.77 1.69 -12.19
C PHE A 48 -23.81 1.27 -13.32
N ALA A 49 -22.70 0.60 -12.98
CA ALA A 49 -21.74 0.12 -13.97
C ALA A 49 -22.37 -0.91 -14.94
N LEU A 50 -23.24 -1.77 -14.41
CA LEU A 50 -23.97 -2.76 -15.20
C LEU A 50 -24.97 -2.09 -16.15
N ALA A 51 -25.72 -1.09 -15.67
CA ALA A 51 -26.65 -0.30 -16.46
C ALA A 51 -25.95 0.45 -17.60
N ASP A 52 -24.78 1.04 -17.32
CA ASP A 52 -23.94 1.71 -18.33
C ASP A 52 -23.47 0.72 -19.40
N LYS A 53 -23.06 -0.48 -19.01
CA LYS A 53 -22.67 -1.55 -19.93
C LYS A 53 -23.80 -1.98 -20.87
N TYR A 54 -25.05 -1.96 -20.41
CA TYR A 54 -26.23 -2.30 -21.20
C TYR A 54 -26.92 -1.07 -21.85
N ASP A 55 -26.31 0.13 -21.75
CA ASP A 55 -26.85 1.40 -22.26
C ASP A 55 -28.27 1.75 -21.75
N VAL A 56 -28.57 1.39 -20.49
CA VAL A 56 -29.85 1.67 -19.82
C VAL A 56 -29.75 2.98 -19.03
N LYS A 57 -29.92 4.11 -19.73
CA LYS A 57 -29.70 5.46 -19.17
C LYS A 57 -30.58 5.80 -17.97
N ASP A 58 -31.84 5.38 -17.98
CA ASP A 58 -32.79 5.64 -16.89
C ASP A 58 -32.37 4.92 -15.60
N LEU A 59 -31.82 3.71 -15.72
CA LEU A 59 -31.29 2.95 -14.59
C LEU A 59 -29.99 3.56 -14.06
N CYS A 60 -29.13 4.11 -14.93
CA CYS A 60 -27.95 4.86 -14.49
C CYS A 60 -28.35 6.09 -13.66
N ALA A 61 -29.37 6.84 -14.09
CA ALA A 61 -29.87 7.98 -13.34
C ALA A 61 -30.46 7.56 -11.99
N LEU A 62 -31.31 6.52 -11.99
CA LEU A 62 -31.93 5.99 -10.77
C LEU A 62 -30.91 5.47 -9.77
N SER A 63 -29.90 4.72 -10.23
CA SER A 63 -28.85 4.18 -9.37
C SER A 63 -27.96 5.26 -8.78
N ALA A 64 -27.64 6.30 -9.56
CA ALA A 64 -26.91 7.47 -9.04
C ALA A 64 -27.72 8.23 -7.98
N GLU A 65 -29.02 8.42 -8.19
CA GLU A 65 -29.91 9.09 -7.23
C GLU A 65 -30.07 8.29 -5.93
N LYS A 66 -30.23 6.96 -6.03
CA LYS A 66 -30.33 6.09 -4.85
C LYS A 66 -29.01 6.05 -4.08
N TYR A 67 -27.88 6.01 -4.79
CA TYR A 67 -26.55 6.11 -4.20
C TYR A 67 -26.37 7.42 -3.42
N SER A 68 -26.77 8.57 -3.99
CA SER A 68 -26.72 9.84 -3.27
C SER A 68 -27.70 9.91 -2.11
N SER A 69 -28.91 9.37 -2.27
CA SER A 69 -29.90 9.33 -1.19
C SER A 69 -29.42 8.52 0.01
N ARG A 70 -28.72 7.39 -0.24
CA ARG A 70 -28.12 6.57 0.82
C ARG A 70 -27.00 7.32 1.55
N LEU A 71 -26.13 8.00 0.80
CA LEU A 71 -25.06 8.83 1.35
C LEU A 71 -25.56 9.97 2.24
N GLU A 72 -26.70 10.58 1.90
CA GLU A 72 -27.25 11.68 2.68
C GLU A 72 -28.04 11.22 3.92
N LYS A 73 -28.70 10.06 3.86
CA LYS A 73 -29.55 9.56 4.95
C LYS A 73 -28.80 8.78 6.04
N ASP A 74 -27.89 7.91 5.64
CA ASP A 74 -27.23 6.95 6.54
C ASP A 74 -25.78 6.77 6.12
N PHE A 75 -24.96 7.76 6.51
CA PHE A 75 -23.57 7.81 6.09
C PHE A 75 -22.69 6.87 6.94
N ASN A 76 -22.34 5.73 6.36
CA ASN A 76 -21.33 4.83 6.89
C ASN A 76 -19.99 5.00 6.14
N VAL A 77 -18.95 5.41 6.87
CA VAL A 77 -17.61 5.67 6.32
C VAL A 77 -17.00 4.41 5.71
N VAL A 78 -17.14 3.25 6.36
CA VAL A 78 -16.56 1.99 5.88
C VAL A 78 -17.26 1.56 4.60
N GLU A 79 -18.59 1.61 4.58
CA GLU A 79 -19.41 1.29 3.41
C GLU A 79 -19.09 2.18 2.21
N PHE A 80 -18.89 3.47 2.48
CA PHE A 80 -18.46 4.44 1.48
C PHE A 80 -17.07 4.13 0.93
N LEU A 81 -16.09 3.86 1.79
CA LEU A 81 -14.73 3.54 1.34
C LEU A 81 -14.67 2.24 0.53
N GLU A 82 -15.45 1.23 0.92
CA GLU A 82 -15.56 -0.05 0.20
C GLU A 82 -16.22 0.05 -1.17
N SER A 83 -17.07 1.06 -1.40
CA SER A 83 -17.72 1.30 -2.69
C SER A 83 -16.89 2.12 -3.68
N ILE A 84 -15.87 2.86 -3.21
CA ILE A 84 -15.00 3.66 -4.06
C ILE A 84 -14.31 2.81 -5.16
N PRO A 85 -13.68 1.67 -4.85
CA PRO A 85 -13.06 0.84 -5.89
C PRO A 85 -14.05 0.42 -6.98
N ASP A 86 -15.28 0.06 -6.60
CA ASP A 86 -16.32 -0.34 -7.55
C ASP A 86 -16.70 0.80 -8.50
N VAL A 87 -16.82 2.04 -7.98
CA VAL A 87 -17.13 3.22 -8.81
C VAL A 87 -16.03 3.51 -9.84
N TYR A 88 -14.76 3.36 -9.46
CA TYR A 88 -13.63 3.70 -10.35
C TYR A 88 -13.21 2.58 -11.28
N HIS A 89 -13.28 1.31 -10.84
CA HIS A 89 -12.86 0.16 -11.64
C HIS A 89 -13.96 -0.37 -12.56
N LEU A 90 -15.24 -0.30 -12.15
CA LEU A 90 -16.32 -0.90 -12.93
C LEU A 90 -16.95 0.09 -13.93
N THR A 91 -16.90 1.40 -13.64
CA THR A 91 -17.45 2.43 -14.52
C THR A 91 -16.43 2.85 -15.57
N ALA A 92 -16.86 2.99 -16.82
CA ALA A 92 -16.00 3.48 -17.91
C ALA A 92 -15.54 4.93 -17.67
N PRO A 93 -14.32 5.31 -18.12
CA PRO A 93 -13.75 6.63 -17.85
C PRO A 93 -14.56 7.81 -18.42
N GLN A 94 -15.40 7.57 -19.44
CA GLN A 94 -16.28 8.59 -20.01
C GLN A 94 -17.45 9.00 -19.11
N VAL A 95 -17.90 8.13 -18.19
CA VAL A 95 -19.06 8.42 -17.34
C VAL A 95 -18.60 9.00 -16.01
N GLN A 96 -18.68 10.33 -15.88
CA GLN A 96 -18.21 11.05 -14.69
C GLN A 96 -19.31 11.35 -13.68
N THR A 97 -20.58 11.08 -13.98
CA THR A 97 -21.73 11.48 -13.14
C THR A 97 -21.61 10.96 -11.71
N LEU A 98 -21.41 9.64 -11.55
CA LEU A 98 -21.26 9.02 -10.24
C LEU A 98 -19.94 9.41 -9.56
N ARG A 99 -18.86 9.52 -10.34
CA ARG A 99 -17.51 9.90 -9.83
C ARG A 99 -17.50 11.31 -9.26
N ASN A 100 -18.11 12.27 -9.95
CA ASN A 100 -18.20 13.66 -9.51
C ASN A 100 -19.04 13.78 -8.22
N LEU A 101 -20.10 12.99 -8.10
CA LEU A 101 -20.93 12.92 -6.89
C LEU A 101 -20.13 12.39 -5.70
N VAL A 102 -19.46 11.24 -5.88
CA VAL A 102 -18.59 10.63 -4.87
C VAL A 102 -17.48 11.59 -4.44
N LEU A 103 -16.82 12.26 -5.40
CA LEU A 103 -15.75 13.22 -5.11
C LEU A 103 -16.26 14.45 -4.37
N HIS A 104 -17.41 14.98 -4.77
CA HIS A 104 -18.02 16.13 -4.09
C HIS A 104 -18.39 15.78 -2.65
N PHE A 105 -18.99 14.61 -2.45
CA PHE A 105 -19.38 14.13 -1.13
C PHE A 105 -18.17 13.82 -0.25
N ALA A 106 -17.15 13.17 -0.80
CA ALA A 106 -15.89 12.91 -0.12
C ALA A 106 -15.26 14.22 0.36
N ARG A 107 -15.09 15.21 -0.51
CA ARG A 107 -14.48 16.50 -0.11
C ARG A 107 -15.24 17.20 1.01
N LYS A 108 -16.56 17.09 1.05
CA LYS A 108 -17.40 17.77 2.04
C LYS A 108 -17.42 17.07 3.40
N ASN A 109 -17.48 15.74 3.40
CA ASN A 109 -17.79 14.97 4.61
C ASN A 109 -16.61 14.15 5.13
N LEU A 110 -15.59 13.89 4.30
CA LEU A 110 -14.49 13.00 4.66
C LEU A 110 -13.56 13.64 5.70
N GLU A 111 -13.35 14.97 5.68
CA GLU A 111 -12.54 15.67 6.70
C GLU A 111 -13.12 15.48 8.10
N ASN A 112 -14.42 15.71 8.27
CA ASN A 112 -15.11 15.55 9.56
C ASN A 112 -15.24 14.07 9.97
N ALA A 113 -15.42 13.17 9.01
CA ALA A 113 -15.58 11.74 9.26
C ALA A 113 -14.26 11.03 9.62
N LEU A 114 -13.13 11.52 9.09
CA LEU A 114 -11.78 10.99 9.36
C LEU A 114 -11.38 11.17 10.82
N HIS A 115 -11.75 12.29 11.44
CA HIS A 115 -11.30 12.61 12.79
C HIS A 115 -11.93 11.74 13.89
N HIS A 116 -13.15 11.22 13.71
CA HIS A 116 -13.90 10.59 14.81
C HIS A 116 -13.90 9.06 14.79
N SER A 117 -13.86 8.41 13.63
CA SER A 117 -14.16 6.96 13.53
C SER A 117 -12.99 6.09 13.06
N LEU A 118 -11.98 6.68 12.42
CA LEU A 118 -10.95 5.90 11.73
C LEU A 118 -9.76 5.50 12.62
N HIS A 119 -9.51 6.17 13.74
CA HIS A 119 -8.33 5.87 14.55
C HIS A 119 -8.37 4.55 15.32
N SER A 120 -9.54 3.95 15.58
CA SER A 120 -9.59 2.68 16.31
C SER A 120 -9.65 1.50 15.34
N LYS A 121 -10.60 1.50 14.40
CA LYS A 121 -10.79 0.37 13.48
C LYS A 121 -9.65 0.21 12.49
N ILE A 122 -9.11 1.32 11.95
CA ILE A 122 -7.96 1.24 11.04
C ILE A 122 -6.71 0.79 11.80
N TYR A 123 -6.49 1.24 13.05
CA TYR A 123 -5.34 0.77 13.83
C TYR A 123 -5.46 -0.71 14.22
N ASP A 124 -6.65 -1.21 14.54
CA ASP A 124 -6.86 -2.63 14.85
C ASP A 124 -6.72 -3.52 13.60
N ASP A 125 -7.22 -3.08 12.44
CA ASP A 125 -7.09 -3.79 11.16
C ASP A 125 -5.64 -3.76 10.63
N ILE A 126 -4.97 -2.61 10.73
CA ILE A 126 -3.53 -2.44 10.46
C ILE A 126 -2.72 -3.33 11.42
N THR A 127 -2.92 -3.25 12.74
CA THR A 127 -2.08 -4.04 13.68
C THR A 127 -2.27 -5.55 13.56
N THR A 128 -3.43 -6.03 13.12
CA THR A 128 -3.70 -7.47 12.92
C THR A 128 -3.33 -7.98 11.53
N CYS A 129 -3.37 -7.14 10.49
CA CYS A 129 -2.96 -7.49 9.13
C CYS A 129 -1.45 -7.25 8.88
N ASP A 130 -0.81 -6.34 9.64
CA ASP A 130 0.52 -5.81 9.31
C ASP A 130 1.72 -6.54 9.90
N THR A 131 1.54 -7.63 10.66
CA THR A 131 2.74 -8.35 11.16
C THR A 131 3.59 -8.88 10.01
N GLU A 132 2.97 -9.14 8.84
CA GLU A 132 3.66 -9.51 7.59
C GLU A 132 4.07 -8.28 6.75
N TYR A 133 3.26 -7.22 6.71
CA TYR A 133 3.52 -6.02 5.89
C TYR A 133 4.50 -5.01 6.50
N VAL A 134 4.61 -4.88 7.83
CA VAL A 134 5.63 -4.04 8.48
C VAL A 134 7.04 -4.54 8.18
N ALA A 135 7.22 -5.86 8.09
CA ALA A 135 8.48 -6.45 7.66
C ALA A 135 8.80 -6.08 6.20
N ALA A 136 7.80 -6.05 5.31
CA ALA A 136 7.96 -5.65 3.92
C ALA A 136 8.26 -4.15 3.76
N ALA A 137 7.66 -3.28 4.59
CA ALA A 137 7.88 -1.83 4.56
C ALA A 137 9.26 -1.41 5.12
N ALA A 138 9.87 -2.23 5.98
CA ALA A 138 11.22 -1.97 6.51
C ALA A 138 12.31 -2.03 5.42
N ILE A 139 12.12 -2.86 4.39
CA ILE A 139 13.12 -3.07 3.33
C ILE A 139 13.32 -1.80 2.47
N PRO A 140 12.27 -1.16 1.90
CA PRO A 140 12.42 0.11 1.19
C PRO A 140 12.99 1.22 2.08
N GLY A 141 12.62 1.26 3.36
CA GLY A 141 13.14 2.24 4.31
C GLY A 141 14.66 2.13 4.50
N LEU A 142 15.18 0.90 4.65
CA LEU A 142 16.61 0.66 4.76
C LEU A 142 17.35 1.01 3.46
N LEU A 143 16.79 0.67 2.29
CA LEU A 143 17.37 1.04 1.00
C LEU A 143 17.41 2.56 0.80
N ALA A 144 16.36 3.28 1.19
CA ALA A 144 16.30 4.73 1.10
C ALA A 144 17.36 5.40 2.00
N LEU A 145 17.52 4.92 3.24
CA LEU A 145 18.54 5.43 4.15
C LEU A 145 19.96 5.13 3.66
N ALA A 146 20.21 3.92 3.15
CA ALA A 146 21.49 3.55 2.55
C ALA A 146 21.81 4.39 1.30
N SER A 147 20.81 4.64 0.46
CA SER A 147 20.94 5.46 -0.77
C SER A 147 21.47 6.86 -0.49
N ASN A 148 20.98 7.47 0.58
CA ASN A 148 21.26 8.86 0.92
C ASN A 148 22.68 9.04 1.49
N ASN A 149 23.33 7.93 1.90
CA ASN A 149 24.67 7.91 2.44
C ASN A 149 25.75 7.56 1.40
N TRP A 150 25.36 7.19 0.17
CA TRP A 150 26.29 6.89 -0.91
C TRP A 150 26.40 8.06 -1.90
N ALA A 151 27.58 8.67 -1.95
CA ALA A 151 27.99 9.62 -2.98
C ALA A 151 29.24 9.06 -3.69
N PRO A 152 29.43 9.22 -5.02
CA PRO A 152 28.55 9.76 -6.08
C PRO A 152 27.62 8.70 -6.72
N ASP A 153 26.73 9.13 -7.61
CA ASP A 153 25.68 8.33 -8.28
C ASP A 153 26.08 6.92 -8.76
N PRO A 154 27.23 6.71 -9.44
CA PRO A 154 27.60 5.36 -9.89
C PRO A 154 27.93 4.42 -8.74
N LYS A 155 28.55 4.91 -7.65
CA LYS A 155 28.83 4.08 -6.45
C LYS A 155 27.53 3.70 -5.75
N ARG A 156 26.57 4.63 -5.71
CA ARG A 156 25.24 4.38 -5.14
C ARG A 156 24.49 3.29 -5.91
N ALA A 157 24.46 3.38 -7.24
CA ALA A 157 23.80 2.38 -8.08
C ALA A 157 24.41 0.97 -7.90
N VAL A 158 25.74 0.87 -7.92
CA VAL A 158 26.44 -0.42 -7.71
C VAL A 158 26.19 -0.97 -6.30
N GLY A 159 26.25 -0.11 -5.27
CA GLY A 159 25.96 -0.52 -3.89
C GLY A 159 24.54 -1.07 -3.74
N MET A 160 23.56 -0.42 -4.38
CA MET A 160 22.16 -0.85 -4.31
C MET A 160 21.97 -2.19 -5.01
N ALA A 161 22.57 -2.36 -6.19
CA ALA A 161 22.51 -3.60 -6.94
C ALA A 161 23.10 -4.77 -6.14
N ILE A 162 24.24 -4.56 -5.47
CA ILE A 162 24.85 -5.57 -4.60
C ILE A 162 23.93 -5.89 -3.42
N GLN A 163 23.36 -4.87 -2.76
CA GLN A 163 22.47 -5.06 -1.61
C GLN A 163 21.21 -5.87 -1.99
N ILE A 164 20.60 -5.56 -3.14
CA ILE A 164 19.43 -6.29 -3.66
C ILE A 164 19.81 -7.73 -4.05
N GLY A 165 20.97 -7.91 -4.70
CA GLY A 165 21.47 -9.22 -5.12
C GLY A 165 21.73 -10.15 -3.92
N VAL A 166 22.44 -9.66 -2.91
CA VAL A 166 22.70 -10.41 -1.67
C VAL A 166 21.41 -10.71 -0.92
N GLY A 167 20.46 -9.76 -0.87
CA GLY A 167 19.14 -9.99 -0.26
C GLY A 167 18.37 -11.14 -0.92
N SER A 168 18.39 -11.19 -2.25
CA SER A 168 17.71 -12.25 -3.01
C SER A 168 18.37 -13.63 -2.80
N MET A 169 19.70 -13.68 -2.73
CA MET A 169 20.43 -14.91 -2.42
C MET A 169 20.17 -15.40 -0.98
N GLY A 170 20.03 -14.48 -0.02
CA GLY A 170 19.71 -14.81 1.37
C GLY A 170 18.37 -15.55 1.50
N GLY A 171 17.34 -15.13 0.76
CA GLY A 171 16.04 -15.81 0.73
C GLY A 171 16.12 -17.25 0.20
N ALA A 172 16.89 -17.48 -0.87
CA ALA A 172 17.11 -18.81 -1.44
C ALA A 172 17.94 -19.73 -0.52
N ALA A 173 18.90 -19.18 0.22
CA ALA A 173 19.65 -19.93 1.22
C ALA A 173 18.76 -20.29 2.43
N ALA A 174 17.91 -19.35 2.88
CA ALA A 174 17.05 -19.53 4.05
C ALA A 174 16.04 -20.68 3.90
N SER A 175 15.53 -20.93 2.69
CA SER A 175 14.62 -22.05 2.42
C SER A 175 15.25 -23.43 2.65
N ASN A 176 16.59 -23.51 2.72
CA ASN A 176 17.33 -24.74 2.93
C ASN A 176 17.86 -24.90 4.37
N PHE A 177 17.71 -23.90 5.25
CA PHE A 177 18.27 -23.95 6.61
C PHE A 177 17.57 -24.96 7.53
N TYR A 178 16.30 -25.27 7.26
CA TYR A 178 15.50 -26.19 8.06
C TYR A 178 15.28 -27.50 7.31
N ARG A 179 16.23 -28.42 7.43
CA ARG A 179 16.13 -29.75 6.83
C ARG A 179 15.36 -30.71 7.73
N SER A 180 14.49 -31.54 7.14
CA SER A 180 13.67 -32.52 7.86
C SER A 180 14.48 -33.53 8.69
N THR A 181 15.71 -33.84 8.28
CA THR A 181 16.65 -34.72 8.99
C THR A 181 17.05 -34.20 10.38
N ASP A 182 17.00 -32.88 10.60
CA ASP A 182 17.42 -32.22 11.83
C ASP A 182 16.25 -31.98 12.82
N SER A 183 15.08 -32.55 12.52
CA SER A 183 13.90 -32.61 13.40
C SER A 183 14.20 -33.41 14.69
N PRO A 184 13.64 -33.04 15.86
CA PRO A 184 12.67 -31.96 16.13
C PRO A 184 13.30 -30.66 16.65
N ARG A 185 14.62 -30.62 16.87
CA ARG A 185 15.29 -29.49 17.55
C ARG A 185 15.99 -28.50 16.62
N TYR A 186 16.15 -28.81 15.33
CA TYR A 186 16.66 -27.92 14.27
C TYR A 186 17.85 -27.02 14.67
N ARG A 187 18.81 -27.58 15.42
CA ARG A 187 19.91 -26.79 16.03
C ARG A 187 20.76 -26.08 15.00
N LEU A 188 21.00 -26.72 13.85
CA LEU A 188 21.78 -26.14 12.75
C LEU A 188 21.08 -24.90 12.17
N GLY A 189 19.79 -25.00 11.85
CA GLY A 189 19.01 -23.87 11.33
C GLY A 189 19.01 -22.68 12.27
N HIS A 190 18.73 -22.91 13.57
CA HIS A 190 18.74 -21.84 14.57
C HIS A 190 20.14 -21.22 14.76
N SER A 191 21.20 -22.03 14.79
CA SER A 191 22.58 -21.51 14.93
C SER A 191 22.99 -20.64 13.74
N LEU A 192 22.55 -21.01 12.54
CA LEU A 192 22.89 -20.30 11.33
C LEU A 192 22.15 -18.96 11.23
N VAL A 193 20.86 -18.93 11.58
CA VAL A 193 20.09 -17.69 11.68
C VAL A 193 20.72 -16.74 12.70
N LEU A 194 21.03 -17.22 13.91
CA LEU A 194 21.69 -16.42 14.94
C LEU A 194 23.05 -15.89 14.49
N ALA A 195 23.84 -16.69 13.76
CA ALA A 195 25.14 -16.27 13.23
C ALA A 195 24.99 -15.14 12.18
N PHE A 196 24.05 -15.27 11.24
CA PHE A 196 23.79 -14.21 10.26
C PHE A 196 23.24 -12.94 10.90
N THR A 197 22.31 -13.05 11.86
CA THR A 197 21.79 -11.90 12.61
C THR A 197 22.89 -11.20 13.39
N ALA A 198 23.78 -11.95 14.07
CA ALA A 198 24.91 -11.39 14.80
C ALA A 198 25.89 -10.68 13.86
N LEU A 199 26.15 -11.22 12.68
CA LEU A 199 27.02 -10.61 11.67
C LEU A 199 26.44 -9.29 11.13
N VAL A 200 25.12 -9.24 10.88
CA VAL A 200 24.42 -8.00 10.47
C VAL A 200 24.50 -6.94 11.57
N LEU A 201 24.27 -7.33 12.82
CA LEU A 201 24.36 -6.42 13.96
C LEU A 201 25.78 -5.87 14.11
N LEU A 202 26.80 -6.75 14.05
CA LEU A 202 28.21 -6.36 14.13
C LEU A 202 28.59 -5.40 13.00
N THR A 203 28.17 -5.69 11.77
CA THR A 203 28.46 -4.85 10.61
C THR A 203 27.80 -3.48 10.74
N THR A 204 26.56 -3.42 11.23
CA THR A 204 25.84 -2.18 11.49
C THR A 204 26.55 -1.32 12.54
N VAL A 205 26.95 -1.92 13.66
CA VAL A 205 27.70 -1.21 14.73
C VAL A 205 29.04 -0.70 14.21
N LEU A 206 29.76 -1.52 13.45
CA LEU A 206 31.03 -1.12 12.85
C LEU A 206 30.86 0.05 11.88
N TYR A 207 29.86 -0.02 11.01
CA TYR A 207 29.51 1.06 10.08
C TYR A 207 29.20 2.36 10.82
N TYR A 208 28.37 2.30 11.87
CA TYR A 208 28.05 3.45 12.73
C TYR A 208 29.31 4.10 13.32
N VAL A 209 30.19 3.29 13.93
CA VAL A 209 31.44 3.78 14.56
C VAL A 209 32.37 4.40 13.51
N ILE A 210 32.49 3.78 12.34
CA ILE A 210 33.31 4.27 11.23
C ILE A 210 32.78 5.63 10.76
N CYS A 211 31.49 5.75 10.44
CA CYS A 211 30.89 7.00 9.99
C CYS A 211 31.04 8.10 11.05
N LYS A 212 30.82 7.79 12.34
CA LYS A 212 31.02 8.75 13.44
C LYS A 212 32.47 9.22 13.55
N ARG A 213 33.46 8.32 13.42
CA ARG A 213 34.89 8.68 13.41
C ARG A 213 35.27 9.51 12.19
N LEU A 214 34.73 9.19 11.02
CA LEU A 214 34.95 9.92 9.77
C LEU A 214 34.34 11.32 9.80
N ASN A 215 33.18 11.50 10.40
CA ASN A 215 32.57 12.81 10.63
C ASN A 215 33.41 13.61 11.65
N ALA A 216 33.79 13.01 12.79
CA ALA A 216 34.61 13.69 13.81
C ALA A 216 36.00 14.11 13.30
N ARG A 217 36.64 13.29 12.46
CA ARG A 217 37.91 13.66 11.78
C ARG A 217 37.71 14.87 10.85
N ARG A 218 36.60 14.93 10.13
CA ARG A 218 36.27 16.07 9.25
C ARG A 218 35.93 17.33 10.04
N ASP A 219 35.28 17.19 11.19
CA ASP A 219 35.05 18.32 12.13
C ASP A 219 36.37 18.90 12.65
N ALA A 220 37.33 18.04 12.99
CA ALA A 220 38.65 18.46 13.46
C ALA A 220 39.50 19.13 12.36
N MET A 221 39.25 18.83 11.08
CA MET A 221 39.96 19.44 9.95
C MET A 221 39.39 20.81 9.52
N GLY A 222 38.20 21.21 10.01
CA GLY A 222 37.57 22.50 9.71
C GLY A 222 37.08 22.63 8.25
N ALA A 223 35.81 23.01 8.07
CA ALA A 223 35.19 23.15 6.75
C ALA A 223 35.75 24.31 5.90
N SER A 224 36.64 25.15 6.43
CA SER A 224 36.97 26.46 5.87
C SER A 224 38.24 26.54 5.01
N GLU A 225 39.06 25.49 4.90
CA GLU A 225 40.43 25.69 4.38
C GLU A 225 40.64 25.53 2.86
N HIS A 226 39.68 25.00 2.09
CA HIS A 226 40.09 24.37 0.83
C HIS A 226 39.74 25.06 -0.49
N GLY A 227 38.94 26.13 -0.53
CA GLY A 227 38.77 26.94 -1.75
C GLY A 227 38.41 26.16 -3.04
N TYR A 228 37.84 24.95 -2.92
CA TYR A 228 37.56 24.07 -4.05
C TYR A 228 36.39 24.59 -4.87
N SER A 229 36.49 24.49 -6.20
CA SER A 229 35.38 24.78 -7.12
C SER A 229 34.25 23.76 -6.95
N GLU A 230 33.00 24.12 -7.27
CA GLU A 230 31.84 23.22 -7.21
C GLU A 230 32.05 21.95 -8.05
N GLU A 231 32.72 22.07 -9.19
CA GLU A 231 33.03 20.94 -10.09
C GLU A 231 34.05 19.96 -9.48
N GLU A 232 35.05 20.48 -8.76
CA GLU A 232 36.04 19.66 -8.05
C GLU A 232 35.39 18.93 -6.87
N LEU A 233 34.50 19.59 -6.13
CA LEU A 233 33.74 18.98 -5.03
C LEU A 233 32.82 17.85 -5.52
N LEU A 234 32.16 18.04 -6.67
CA LEU A 234 31.34 17.00 -7.31
C LEU A 234 32.19 15.81 -7.75
N SER A 235 33.39 16.05 -8.30
CA SER A 235 34.31 14.99 -8.70
C SER A 235 34.85 14.17 -7.50
N MET A 236 34.98 14.81 -6.33
CA MET A 236 35.43 14.16 -5.10
C MET A 236 34.36 13.30 -4.40
N GLY A 237 33.07 13.56 -4.62
CA GLY A 237 31.96 12.74 -4.11
C GLY A 237 31.98 12.52 -2.59
N ASP A 238 32.05 11.25 -2.15
CA ASP A 238 32.16 10.82 -0.73
C ASP A 238 33.43 11.29 -0.01
N LYS A 239 34.46 11.68 -0.78
CA LYS A 239 35.72 12.22 -0.25
C LYS A 239 35.67 13.73 -0.04
N ALA A 240 34.63 14.42 -0.52
CA ALA A 240 34.52 15.86 -0.38
C ALA A 240 34.55 16.28 1.11
N PRO A 241 35.28 17.36 1.47
CA PRO A 241 35.33 17.86 2.84
C PRO A 241 33.96 18.28 3.39
N THR A 242 33.06 18.69 2.48
CA THR A 242 31.70 19.12 2.76
C THR A 242 30.70 17.97 2.95
N PHE A 243 31.03 16.76 2.51
CA PHE A 243 30.11 15.60 2.60
C PHE A 243 30.04 15.04 4.03
N ARG A 244 28.82 14.83 4.51
CA ARG A 244 28.54 14.27 5.84
C ARG A 244 27.66 13.04 5.74
N TYR A 245 28.12 11.96 6.38
CA TYR A 245 27.32 10.76 6.55
C TYR A 245 26.17 11.05 7.52
N ARG A 246 24.94 10.73 7.11
CA ARG A 246 23.73 10.82 7.94
C ARG A 246 23.59 9.49 8.69
N VAL A 247 23.88 9.53 9.98
CA VAL A 247 23.92 8.36 10.88
C VAL A 247 22.94 8.56 12.01
#